data_AF-A0A835GRD8-F1
#
_entry.id   AF-A0A835GRD8-F1
#
_cell.length_a   1.000
_cell.length_b   1.000
_cell.length_c   1.000
_cell.angle_alpha   90.00
_cell.angle_beta   90.00
_cell.angle_gamma   90.00
#
_symmetry.space_group_name_H-M   'P 1'
#
loop_
_entity.id
_entity.type
_entity.pdbx_description
1 polymer ?
#
loop_
_entity_poly.entity_id
_entity_poly.type
_entity_poly.pdbx_seq_one_letter_code
_entity_poly.pdbx_strand_id
1 'polypeptide(L)'
;MVSSTLRLQPSIACHTGLDTRQSQYVNKGAPSKAPISRMARPTHLVLLLITLGVVHTSQGHARSFTRCQLSRELLRYNFPRSMIPNWVCLIEHASGRTTDKVTNHNNSYTSYGLFQVR
;
A
#
# COMPACT_ATOMS: atom_id res chain seq x y z
N MET A 1 -32.51 17.79 -32.29
CA MET A 1 -31.42 18.77 -32.18
C MET A 1 -31.28 19.15 -30.71
N VAL A 2 -30.08 19.14 -30.14
CA VAL A 2 -29.84 19.59 -28.76
C VAL A 2 -29.30 21.03 -28.82
N SER A 3 -29.76 21.93 -27.96
CA SER A 3 -29.41 23.35 -28.02
C SER A 3 -28.54 23.78 -26.83
N SER A 4 -27.43 24.47 -27.14
CA SER A 4 -26.88 25.70 -26.52
C SER A 4 -26.97 25.86 -24.98
N THR A 5 -25.93 26.21 -24.20
CA THR A 5 -24.84 27.22 -24.34
C THR A 5 -23.67 26.87 -23.33
N LEU A 6 -22.66 27.66 -22.89
CA LEU A 6 -22.27 29.09 -23.01
C LEU A 6 -20.76 29.36 -22.69
N ARG A 7 -19.91 29.67 -23.69
CA ARG A 7 -18.61 30.42 -23.55
C ARG A 7 -17.52 29.73 -22.65
N LEU A 8 -16.27 30.21 -22.46
CA LEU A 8 -15.52 31.44 -22.78
C LEU A 8 -14.11 31.16 -23.40
N GLN A 9 -13.55 32.16 -24.10
CA GLN A 9 -12.11 32.39 -24.42
C GLN A 9 -11.47 33.33 -23.36
N PRO A 10 -10.15 33.68 -23.33
CA PRO A 10 -9.05 33.61 -24.34
C PRO A 10 -7.79 32.86 -23.80
N SER A 11 -6.55 32.87 -24.33
CA SER A 11 -5.78 33.74 -25.26
C SER A 11 -4.85 32.91 -26.16
N ILE A 12 -4.77 33.18 -27.47
CA ILE A 12 -3.76 34.04 -28.16
C ILE A 12 -2.29 33.62 -27.90
N ALA A 13 -1.61 33.23 -28.97
CA ALA A 13 -0.17 32.94 -29.04
C ALA A 13 0.55 33.98 -29.93
N CYS A 14 1.90 33.93 -30.02
CA CYS A 14 2.69 34.13 -31.26
C CYS A 14 4.23 34.21 -31.05
N HIS A 15 4.98 33.18 -31.46
CA HIS A 15 6.40 33.18 -31.93
C HIS A 15 7.48 33.84 -31.01
N THR A 16 8.79 33.89 -31.30
CA THR A 16 9.73 33.22 -32.24
C THR A 16 10.78 32.43 -31.38
N GLY A 17 11.82 31.72 -31.84
CA GLY A 17 12.45 31.42 -33.14
C GLY A 17 13.75 30.59 -32.88
N LEU A 18 14.43 30.07 -33.91
CA LEU A 18 15.74 29.40 -33.75
C LEU A 18 16.89 30.34 -34.14
N ASP A 19 17.99 30.31 -33.37
CA ASP A 19 19.35 30.47 -33.91
C ASP A 19 20.38 29.78 -32.96
N THR A 20 21.61 29.56 -33.42
CA THR A 20 22.65 28.78 -32.75
C THR A 20 24.03 29.44 -32.87
N ARG A 21 24.56 29.96 -31.75
CA ARG A 21 26.04 30.05 -31.60
C ARG A 21 26.54 30.07 -30.16
N GLN A 22 27.75 29.53 -29.99
CA GLN A 22 28.48 29.52 -28.73
C GLN A 22 29.08 30.89 -28.41
N SER A 23 29.31 31.15 -27.12
CA SER A 23 30.52 31.82 -26.67
C SER A 23 31.09 31.10 -25.44
N GLN A 24 32.40 30.95 -25.36
CA GLN A 24 33.07 30.29 -24.23
C GLN A 24 33.26 31.27 -23.07
N TYR A 25 33.07 30.79 -21.84
CA TYR A 25 33.78 31.33 -20.69
C TYR A 25 34.39 30.19 -19.87
N VAL A 26 35.67 29.92 -20.14
CA VAL A 26 36.51 29.12 -19.24
C VAL A 26 36.86 29.99 -18.04
N ASN A 27 36.46 29.56 -16.84
CA ASN A 27 37.04 30.01 -15.58
C ASN A 27 37.21 28.82 -14.65
N LYS A 28 38.42 28.67 -14.09
CA LYS A 28 38.79 27.53 -13.23
C LYS A 28 38.33 27.81 -11.80
N GLY A 29 37.64 26.84 -11.17
CA GLY A 29 37.13 26.99 -9.81
C GLY A 29 36.54 25.71 -9.23
N ALA A 30 37.40 24.74 -8.90
CA ALA A 30 37.05 23.76 -7.87
C ALA A 30 37.05 24.49 -6.51
N PRO A 31 36.14 24.13 -5.58
CA PRO A 31 36.37 22.91 -4.82
C PRO A 31 35.27 21.85 -5.00
N SER A 32 35.65 20.60 -4.79
CA SER A 32 34.73 19.47 -4.75
C SER A 32 33.69 19.65 -3.63
N LYS A 33 32.41 19.73 -4.01
CA LYS A 33 31.32 19.40 -3.07
C LYS A 33 31.30 17.88 -2.92
N ALA A 34 32.19 17.37 -2.06
CA ALA A 34 32.19 15.97 -1.68
C ALA A 34 30.77 15.56 -1.23
N PRO A 35 30.27 14.36 -1.61
CA PRO A 35 29.03 13.86 -1.06
C PRO A 35 29.19 13.83 0.46
N ILE A 36 28.22 14.38 1.19
CA ILE A 36 28.23 14.34 2.65
C ILE A 36 27.91 12.90 3.06
N SER A 37 28.95 12.07 3.07
CA SER A 37 28.97 10.78 3.75
C SER A 37 28.72 11.03 5.22
N ARG A 38 27.43 11.07 5.59
CA ARG A 38 26.98 10.75 6.94
C ARG A 38 27.39 9.30 7.18
N MET A 39 28.65 9.11 7.58
CA MET A 39 29.09 7.87 8.21
C MET A 39 28.15 7.65 9.39
N ALA A 40 27.19 6.74 9.20
CA ALA A 40 26.35 6.28 10.28
C ALA A 40 27.32 5.75 11.35
N ARG A 41 27.40 6.45 12.49
CA ARG A 41 28.27 6.07 13.60
C ARG A 41 28.04 4.59 13.89
N PRO A 42 29.04 3.81 14.34
CA PRO A 42 28.84 2.37 14.60
C PRO A 42 27.65 2.11 15.53
N THR A 43 27.33 3.03 16.44
CA THR A 43 26.11 3.02 17.26
C THR A 43 24.80 3.09 16.45
N HIS A 44 24.71 3.90 15.39
CA HIS A 44 23.56 3.94 14.49
C HIS A 44 23.47 2.68 13.62
N LEU A 45 24.60 2.13 13.16
CA LEU A 45 24.61 0.88 12.41
C LEU A 45 24.13 -0.29 13.28
N VAL A 46 24.64 -0.40 14.51
CA VAL A 46 24.18 -1.40 15.50
C VAL A 46 22.70 -1.23 15.82
N LEU A 47 22.22 0.00 16.07
CA LEU A 47 20.80 0.27 16.31
C LEU A 47 19.92 -0.14 15.12
N LEU A 48 20.36 0.15 13.90
CA LEU A 48 19.63 -0.17 12.67
C LEU A 48 19.60 -1.69 12.39
N LEU A 49 20.69 -2.40 12.69
CA LEU A 49 20.72 -3.88 12.63
C LEU A 49 19.78 -4.49 13.69
N ILE A 50 19.72 -3.93 14.89
CA ILE A 50 18.80 -4.38 15.95
C ILE A 50 17.34 -4.14 15.54
N THR A 51 16.99 -2.97 14.98
CA THR A 51 15.60 -2.70 14.58
C THR A 51 15.15 -3.58 13.42
N LEU A 52 15.99 -3.84 12.40
CA LEU A 52 15.68 -4.83 11.37
C LEU A 52 15.52 -6.23 11.97
N GLY A 53 16.46 -6.66 12.83
CA GLY A 53 16.42 -7.97 13.49
C GLY A 53 15.14 -8.21 14.28
N VAL A 54 14.63 -7.19 14.99
CA VAL A 54 13.34 -7.26 15.69
C VAL A 54 12.16 -7.36 14.71
N VAL A 55 12.12 -6.52 13.67
CA VAL A 55 11.03 -6.50 12.67
C VAL A 55 10.90 -7.84 11.94
N HIS A 56 12.00 -8.54 11.68
CA HIS A 56 11.94 -9.86 11.03
C HIS A 56 11.29 -10.99 11.87
N THR A 57 11.00 -10.77 13.15
CA THR A 57 10.38 -11.80 14.01
C THR A 57 8.84 -11.81 14.00
N SER A 58 8.19 -10.80 13.42
CA SER A 58 6.72 -10.67 13.44
C SER A 58 6.01 -11.55 12.38
N GLN A 59 6.05 -12.87 12.57
CA GLN A 59 5.31 -13.82 11.72
C GLN A 59 3.82 -13.83 12.10
N GLY A 60 2.96 -13.35 11.20
CA GLY A 60 1.51 -13.47 11.33
C GLY A 60 1.05 -14.90 11.11
N HIS A 61 0.62 -15.59 12.16
CA HIS A 61 0.22 -17.00 12.08
C HIS A 61 -1.13 -17.18 11.37
N ALA A 62 -1.09 -17.68 10.14
CA ALA A 62 -2.26 -18.15 9.39
C ALA A 62 -2.97 -19.30 10.14
N ARG A 63 -4.24 -19.13 10.49
CA ARG A 63 -5.03 -20.14 11.23
C ARG A 63 -6.21 -20.63 10.39
N SER A 64 -6.31 -21.94 10.21
CA SER A 64 -7.50 -22.60 9.68
C SER A 64 -8.33 -23.17 10.84
N PHE A 65 -9.65 -22.96 10.81
CA PHE A 65 -10.57 -23.47 11.82
C PHE A 65 -11.42 -24.63 11.28
N THR A 66 -11.66 -25.66 12.09
CA THR A 66 -12.81 -26.58 11.88
C THR A 66 -14.12 -25.88 12.21
N ARG A 67 -15.26 -26.37 11.68
CA ARG A 67 -16.61 -25.86 12.03
C ARG A 67 -16.82 -25.72 13.55
N CYS A 68 -16.41 -26.73 14.32
CA CYS A 68 -16.57 -26.77 15.77
C CYS A 68 -15.54 -25.94 16.56
N GLN A 69 -14.44 -25.49 15.95
CA GLN A 69 -13.56 -24.46 16.54
C GLN A 69 -14.09 -23.07 16.22
N LEU A 70 -14.50 -22.83 14.98
CA LEU A 70 -15.06 -21.56 14.53
C LEU A 70 -16.30 -21.17 15.33
N SER A 71 -17.27 -22.09 15.51
CA SER A 71 -18.46 -21.84 16.31
C SER A 71 -18.15 -21.55 17.78
N ARG A 72 -17.11 -22.16 18.37
CA ARG A 72 -16.66 -21.87 19.74
C ARG A 72 -16.04 -20.48 19.86
N GLU A 73 -15.21 -20.06 18.91
CA GLU A 73 -14.63 -18.71 18.94
C GLU A 73 -15.71 -17.64 18.68
N LEU A 74 -16.67 -17.86 17.76
CA LEU A 74 -17.82 -16.97 17.57
C LEU A 74 -18.66 -16.81 18.86
N LEU A 75 -18.94 -17.93 19.56
CA LEU A 75 -19.61 -17.89 20.87
C LEU A 75 -18.81 -17.12 21.93
N ARG A 76 -17.48 -17.26 21.92
CA ARG A 76 -16.55 -16.52 22.82
C ARG A 76 -16.54 -15.02 22.53
N TYR A 77 -16.77 -14.61 21.27
CA TYR A 77 -16.99 -13.21 20.88
C TYR A 77 -18.46 -12.75 21.05
N ASN A 78 -19.27 -13.46 21.85
CA ASN A 78 -20.66 -13.14 22.17
C ASN A 78 -21.63 -13.07 20.98
N PHE A 79 -21.33 -13.77 19.87
CA PHE A 79 -22.32 -13.91 18.79
C PHE A 79 -23.54 -14.72 19.28
N PRO A 80 -24.78 -14.28 18.99
CA PRO A 80 -25.99 -14.93 19.50
C PRO A 80 -26.12 -16.36 18.96
N ARG A 81 -26.39 -17.33 19.86
CA ARG A 81 -26.35 -18.77 19.56
C ARG A 81 -27.18 -19.18 18.33
N SER A 82 -28.32 -18.54 18.13
CA SER A 82 -29.23 -18.77 17.00
C SER A 82 -28.63 -18.39 15.63
N MET A 83 -27.70 -17.44 15.57
CA MET A 83 -27.07 -17.00 14.32
C MET A 83 -25.75 -17.71 14.02
N ILE A 84 -25.19 -18.48 14.96
CA ILE A 84 -23.92 -19.20 14.78
C ILE A 84 -23.90 -20.08 13.50
N PRO A 85 -24.96 -20.83 13.14
CA PRO A 85 -24.98 -21.58 11.87
C PRO A 85 -24.83 -20.69 10.65
N ASN A 86 -25.49 -19.53 10.64
CA ASN A 86 -25.45 -18.56 9.53
C ASN A 86 -24.05 -17.97 9.38
N TRP A 87 -23.41 -17.59 10.51
CA TRP A 87 -22.04 -17.07 10.51
C TRP A 87 -21.00 -18.12 10.10
N VAL A 88 -21.15 -19.38 10.53
CA VAL A 88 -20.29 -20.48 10.08
C VAL A 88 -20.43 -20.71 8.57
N CYS A 89 -21.66 -20.69 8.03
CA CYS A 89 -21.92 -20.83 6.60
C CYS A 89 -21.31 -19.68 5.77
N LEU A 90 -21.50 -18.44 6.22
CA LEU A 90 -20.95 -17.24 5.59
C LEU A 90 -19.42 -17.29 5.54
N ILE A 91 -18.77 -17.62 6.66
CA ILE A 91 -17.29 -17.72 6.75
C ILE A 91 -16.75 -18.89 5.92
N GLU A 92 -17.49 -20.00 5.82
CA GLU A 92 -17.11 -21.11 4.92
C GLU A 92 -17.14 -20.70 3.44
N HIS A 93 -18.18 -20.00 2.99
CA HIS A 93 -18.26 -19.51 1.61
C HIS A 93 -17.29 -18.35 1.31
N ALA A 94 -17.01 -17.49 2.29
CA ALA A 94 -16.11 -16.36 2.10
C ALA A 94 -14.62 -16.76 2.12
N SER A 95 -14.20 -17.56 3.11
CA SER A 95 -12.77 -17.83 3.36
C SER A 95 -12.39 -19.30 3.50
N GLY A 96 -13.33 -20.25 3.42
CA GLY A 96 -13.04 -21.66 3.72
C GLY A 96 -12.63 -21.89 5.19
N ARG A 97 -12.93 -20.94 6.08
CA ARG A 97 -12.53 -20.89 7.51
C ARG A 97 -11.04 -20.61 7.77
N THR A 98 -10.32 -19.94 6.86
CA THR A 98 -8.92 -19.56 7.07
C THR A 98 -8.74 -18.05 7.28
N THR A 99 -7.82 -17.65 8.16
CA THR A 99 -7.57 -16.23 8.49
C THR A 99 -6.65 -15.51 7.50
N ASP A 100 -6.02 -16.25 6.60
CA ASP A 100 -5.02 -15.81 5.63
C ASP A 100 -5.58 -15.68 4.21
N LYS A 101 -6.86 -15.99 3.98
CA LYS A 101 -7.49 -15.92 2.67
C LYS A 101 -7.38 -14.50 2.08
N VAL A 102 -6.66 -14.38 0.97
CA VAL A 102 -6.65 -13.19 0.11
C VAL A 102 -7.40 -13.50 -1.17
N THR A 103 -8.32 -12.63 -1.59
CA THR A 103 -9.04 -12.73 -2.87
C THR A 103 -8.88 -11.43 -3.64
N ASN A 104 -8.19 -11.46 -4.78
CA ASN A 104 -8.10 -10.30 -5.67
C ASN A 104 -9.30 -10.30 -6.64
N HIS A 105 -9.97 -9.16 -6.75
CA HIS A 105 -11.15 -8.97 -7.60
C HIS A 105 -10.77 -8.11 -8.81
N ASN A 106 -10.00 -8.68 -9.75
CA ASN A 106 -9.68 -8.14 -11.09
C ASN A 106 -9.73 -6.61 -11.17
N ASN A 107 -8.71 -5.95 -10.59
CA ASN A 107 -8.50 -4.49 -10.62
C ASN A 107 -9.49 -3.62 -9.83
N SER A 108 -10.53 -4.17 -9.19
CA SER A 108 -11.49 -3.40 -8.37
C SER A 108 -11.10 -3.29 -6.89
N TYR A 109 -10.60 -4.38 -6.29
CA TYR A 109 -10.13 -4.45 -4.89
C TYR A 109 -9.47 -5.79 -4.57
N THR A 110 -8.95 -5.92 -3.36
CA THR A 110 -8.58 -7.19 -2.74
C THR A 110 -9.37 -7.34 -1.44
N SER A 111 -9.87 -8.53 -1.15
CA SER A 111 -10.58 -8.89 0.09
C SER A 111 -9.70 -9.75 0.99
N TYR A 112 -9.77 -9.53 2.31
CA TYR A 112 -8.81 -10.08 3.27
C TYR A 112 -9.44 -10.86 4.43
N GLY A 113 -8.80 -11.98 4.77
CA GLY A 113 -8.97 -12.74 6.00
C GLY A 113 -10.29 -13.48 6.14
N LEU A 114 -10.58 -13.90 7.37
CA LEU A 114 -11.68 -14.83 7.70
C LEU A 114 -13.06 -14.36 7.21
N PHE A 115 -13.29 -13.05 7.16
CA PHE A 115 -14.55 -12.42 6.78
C PHE A 115 -14.53 -11.77 5.38
N GLN A 116 -13.41 -11.81 4.65
CA GLN A 116 -13.22 -11.14 3.36
C GLN A 116 -13.59 -9.64 3.38
N VAL A 117 -12.97 -8.90 4.29
CA VAL A 117 -13.15 -7.45 4.41
C VAL A 117 -12.38 -6.73 3.30
N ARG A 118 -12.97 -5.63 2.77
CA ARG A 118 -12.42 -4.73 1.75
C ARG A 118 -11.74 -3.52 2.38
#